data_AF-A0A8S3CLJ1-F1
#
_entry.id   AF-A0A8S3CLJ1-F1
#
_cell.length_a   1.000
_cell.length_b   1.000
_cell.length_c   1.000
_cell.angle_alpha   90.00
_cell.angle_beta   90.00
_cell.angle_gamma   90.00
#
_symmetry.space_group_name_H-M   'P 1'
#
loop_
_entity.id
_entity.type
_entity.pdbx_description
1 polymer ?
#
loop_
_entity_poly.entity_id
_entity_poly.type
_entity_poly.pdbx_seq_one_letter_code
_entity_poly.pdbx_strand_id
1 'polypeptide(L)'
;MLHTDGAPVTKVGGKSLWPIQCTLVEILPPLRDFMDATMVLGAWLGGTHPSRDLLWSKIVEQIHELFKTGITITADDGEKVMFAIRAQLVTFDLPALAQDCNIIQFNGYDACSDCDIHGIAIERQVFYPFSKLPSTPKTDRDYMTFSLQKSMVKSIKGIKGPTPLTRILIFPDQIAKDYTHLVCSGHFKTLITYWERILLPGVFDQGSNYLISIILPHSFKYQFMPLIQYHQWKTKMVRLEYLYIN
;
A
#
# COMPACT_ATOMS: atom_id res chain seq x y z
N MET A 1 11.27 3.50 -4.58
CA MET A 1 10.05 2.98 -3.92
C MET A 1 10.10 1.47 -3.96
N LEU A 2 9.88 0.80 -2.83
CA LEU A 2 9.82 -0.66 -2.72
C LEU A 2 8.35 -1.11 -2.64
N HIS A 3 8.02 -2.26 -3.22
CA HIS A 3 6.70 -2.89 -3.09
C HIS A 3 6.80 -4.40 -3.19
N THR A 4 5.83 -5.09 -2.62
CA THR A 4 5.63 -6.55 -2.75
C THR A 4 4.14 -6.82 -2.78
N ASP A 5 3.72 -7.77 -3.60
CA ASP A 5 2.33 -8.24 -3.68
C ASP A 5 2.31 -9.73 -4.02
N GLY A 6 1.40 -10.48 -3.40
CA GLY A 6 1.30 -11.91 -3.58
C GLY A 6 0.47 -12.28 -4.79
N ALA A 7 1.05 -12.95 -5.78
CA ALA A 7 0.34 -13.45 -6.94
C ALA A 7 0.24 -14.99 -6.93
N PRO A 8 -0.96 -15.58 -7.10
CA PRO A 8 -1.07 -17.02 -7.27
C PRO A 8 -0.41 -17.44 -8.58
N VAL A 9 0.45 -18.46 -8.53
CA VAL A 9 1.21 -18.92 -9.72
C VAL A 9 0.33 -19.76 -10.64
N THR A 10 -0.67 -20.44 -10.07
CA THR A 10 -1.62 -21.28 -10.80
C THR A 10 -3.02 -21.08 -10.24
N LYS A 11 -4.04 -21.29 -11.07
CA LYS A 11 -5.45 -21.21 -10.62
C LYS A 11 -5.86 -22.32 -9.64
N VAL A 12 -5.14 -23.45 -9.63
CA VAL A 12 -5.55 -24.70 -8.94
C VAL A 12 -4.50 -25.16 -7.90
N GLY A 13 -3.26 -24.66 -7.95
CA GLY A 13 -2.19 -25.01 -7.02
C GLY A 13 -1.96 -23.92 -5.98
N GLY A 14 -1.76 -24.34 -4.71
CA GLY A 14 -1.55 -23.44 -3.56
C GLY A 14 -0.20 -22.71 -3.51
N LYS A 15 0.54 -22.60 -4.61
CA LYS A 15 1.80 -21.84 -4.66
C LYS A 15 1.54 -20.38 -5.03
N SER A 16 2.22 -19.49 -4.33
CA SER A 16 2.20 -18.04 -4.55
C SER A 16 3.61 -17.54 -4.84
N LEU A 17 3.69 -16.56 -5.74
CA LEU A 17 4.88 -15.79 -6.04
C LEU A 17 4.78 -14.45 -5.30
N TRP A 18 5.84 -14.09 -4.60
CA TRP A 18 5.98 -12.81 -3.90
C TRP A 18 7.23 -12.11 -4.44
N PRO A 19 7.11 -11.32 -5.52
CA PRO A 19 8.20 -10.53 -6.03
C PRO A 19 8.41 -9.30 -5.15
N ILE A 20 9.67 -9.02 -4.82
CA ILE A 20 10.07 -7.77 -4.22
C ILE A 20 10.52 -6.88 -5.35
N GLN A 21 9.81 -5.79 -5.54
CA GLN A 21 9.96 -4.92 -6.68
C GLN A 21 10.35 -3.53 -6.22
N CYS A 22 11.00 -2.79 -7.12
CA CYS A 22 11.31 -1.40 -6.88
C CYS A 22 11.19 -0.54 -8.12
N THR A 23 10.94 0.73 -7.90
CA THR A 23 10.83 1.77 -8.92
C THR A 23 11.66 2.97 -8.48
N LEU A 24 12.46 3.53 -9.39
CA LEU A 24 13.23 4.75 -9.12
C LEU A 24 12.27 5.95 -9.08
N VAL A 25 12.34 6.73 -8.00
CA VAL A 25 11.41 7.85 -7.75
C VAL A 25 11.86 9.14 -8.42
N GLU A 26 13.03 9.13 -9.03
CA GLU A 26 13.64 10.23 -9.77
C GLU A 26 13.23 10.19 -11.25
N ILE A 27 12.76 9.05 -11.76
CA ILE A 27 12.22 8.91 -13.12
C ILE A 27 10.89 9.66 -13.20
N LEU A 28 10.71 10.53 -14.21
CA LEU A 28 9.47 11.31 -14.38
C LEU A 28 8.23 10.41 -14.48
N PRO A 29 7.07 10.82 -13.93
CA PRO A 29 5.87 9.97 -13.87
C PRO A 29 5.47 9.30 -15.21
N PRO A 30 5.47 10.00 -16.36
CA PRO A 30 5.11 9.36 -17.64
C PRO A 30 6.02 8.19 -18.02
N LEU A 31 7.31 8.25 -17.65
CA LEU A 31 8.28 7.18 -17.90
C LEU A 31 8.23 6.11 -16.80
N ARG A 32 7.92 6.52 -15.57
CA ARG A 32 7.83 5.65 -14.39
C ARG A 32 6.64 4.70 -14.45
N ASP A 33 5.56 5.13 -15.08
CA ASP A 33 4.31 4.35 -15.16
C ASP A 33 4.41 3.17 -16.15
N PHE A 34 5.49 3.06 -16.92
CA PHE A 34 5.78 1.89 -17.75
C PHE A 34 6.41 0.77 -16.92
N MET A 35 6.07 -0.48 -17.24
CA MET A 35 6.61 -1.67 -16.55
C MET A 35 8.16 -1.70 -16.56
N ASP A 36 8.78 -1.13 -17.59
CA ASP A 36 10.23 -1.09 -17.76
C ASP A 36 10.95 -0.25 -16.68
N ALA A 37 10.23 0.63 -15.99
CA ALA A 37 10.76 1.41 -14.87
C ALA A 37 10.67 0.66 -13.52
N THR A 38 10.12 -0.56 -13.50
CA THR A 38 10.02 -1.40 -12.30
C THR A 38 10.98 -2.58 -12.40
N MET A 39 11.90 -2.66 -11.45
CA MET A 39 12.87 -3.74 -11.33
C MET A 39 12.42 -4.77 -10.30
N VAL A 40 12.70 -6.04 -10.54
CA VAL A 40 12.54 -7.10 -9.55
C VAL A 40 13.86 -7.29 -8.81
N LEU A 41 13.86 -7.05 -7.49
CA LEU A 41 15.02 -7.20 -6.61
C LEU A 41 15.16 -8.62 -6.09
N GLY A 42 14.06 -9.35 -6.00
CA GLY A 42 14.02 -10.74 -5.57
C GLY A 42 12.62 -11.32 -5.70
N ALA A 43 12.48 -12.62 -5.53
CA ALA A 43 11.17 -13.26 -5.50
C ALA A 43 11.18 -14.50 -4.62
N TRP A 44 10.06 -14.73 -3.94
CA TRP A 44 9.79 -15.97 -3.24
C TRP A 44 8.70 -16.75 -3.96
N LEU A 45 8.93 -18.05 -4.20
CA LEU A 45 7.96 -18.96 -4.75
C LEU A 45 7.71 -20.09 -3.74
N GLY A 46 6.50 -20.16 -3.17
CA GLY A 46 6.21 -21.14 -2.13
C GLY A 46 4.73 -21.39 -1.92
N GLY A 47 4.42 -22.49 -1.23
CA GLY A 47 3.04 -22.82 -0.81
C GLY A 47 2.52 -21.95 0.33
N THR A 48 3.41 -21.20 0.98
CA THR A 48 3.12 -20.30 2.08
C THR A 48 3.79 -18.96 1.83
N HIS A 49 3.26 -17.92 2.47
CA HIS A 49 3.92 -16.63 2.49
C HIS A 49 5.35 -16.80 3.06
N PRO A 50 6.37 -16.16 2.46
CA PRO A 50 7.73 -16.17 3.00
C PRO A 50 7.76 -15.60 4.41
N SER A 51 8.69 -16.04 5.25
CA SER A 51 8.97 -15.28 6.47
C SER A 51 9.52 -13.91 6.07
N ARG A 52 9.01 -12.85 6.71
CA ARG A 52 9.46 -11.45 6.47
C ARG A 52 10.98 -11.34 6.48
N ASP A 53 11.63 -11.95 7.47
CA ASP A 53 13.08 -11.83 7.64
C ASP A 53 13.84 -12.51 6.50
N LEU A 54 13.34 -13.65 6.00
CA LEU A 54 13.91 -14.30 4.82
C LEU A 54 13.70 -13.46 3.55
N LEU A 55 12.54 -12.81 3.45
CA LEU A 55 12.19 -11.99 2.30
C LEU A 55 13.05 -10.72 2.23
N TRP A 56 13.20 -10.01 3.36
CA TRP A 56 13.77 -8.66 3.36
C TRP A 56 15.24 -8.56 3.77
N SER A 57 15.77 -9.47 4.60
CA SER A 57 17.09 -9.24 5.24
C SER A 57 18.23 -9.02 4.23
N LYS A 58 18.30 -9.87 3.19
CA LYS A 58 19.36 -9.75 2.16
C LYS A 58 19.21 -8.49 1.31
N ILE A 59 17.98 -8.12 0.95
CA ILE A 59 17.71 -6.92 0.15
C ILE A 59 18.01 -5.66 0.94
N VAL A 60 17.58 -5.62 2.20
CA VAL A 60 17.90 -4.51 3.11
C VAL A 60 19.41 -4.35 3.26
N GLU A 61 20.14 -5.45 3.43
CA GLU A 61 21.60 -5.41 3.53
C GLU A 61 22.25 -4.86 2.26
N GLN A 62 21.83 -5.32 1.09
CA GLN A 62 22.35 -4.82 -0.20
C GLN A 62 22.02 -3.35 -0.43
N ILE A 63 20.78 -2.91 -0.15
CA ILE A 63 20.39 -1.49 -0.26
C ILE A 63 21.19 -0.63 0.70
N HIS A 64 21.37 -1.09 1.95
CA HIS A 64 22.17 -0.37 2.95
C HIS A 64 23.63 -0.23 2.52
N GLU A 65 24.19 -1.27 1.89
CA GLU A 65 25.56 -1.22 1.36
C GLU A 65 25.66 -0.30 0.15
N LEU A 66 24.71 -0.34 -0.78
CA LEU A 66 24.64 0.58 -1.92
C LEU A 66 24.43 2.03 -1.48
N PHE A 67 23.78 2.27 -0.34
CA PHE A 67 23.67 3.60 0.24
C PHE A 67 25.03 4.12 0.73
N LYS A 68 25.82 3.25 1.36
CA LYS A 68 27.13 3.60 1.93
C LYS A 68 28.24 3.73 0.89
N THR A 69 28.29 2.78 -0.04
CA THR A 69 29.37 2.64 -1.02
C THR A 69 29.08 3.37 -2.32
N GLY A 70 27.79 3.54 -2.64
CA GLY A 70 27.34 4.09 -3.91
C GLY A 70 27.57 3.15 -5.10
N ILE A 71 27.13 3.61 -6.26
CA ILE A 71 27.38 3.00 -7.56
C ILE A 71 27.95 4.05 -8.51
N THR A 72 29.05 3.72 -9.20
CA THR A 72 29.63 4.60 -10.22
C THR A 72 29.13 4.18 -11.59
N ILE A 73 28.53 5.12 -12.32
CA ILE A 73 28.06 4.95 -13.69
C ILE A 73 28.90 5.85 -14.59
N THR A 74 29.38 5.30 -15.71
CA THR A 74 30.04 6.09 -16.76
C THR A 74 28.99 6.51 -17.77
N ALA A 75 28.80 7.81 -17.97
CA ALA A 75 27.93 8.38 -18.97
C ALA A 75 28.49 8.20 -20.39
N ASP A 76 27.67 8.44 -21.40
CA ASP A 76 28.03 8.24 -22.83
C ASP A 76 29.20 9.15 -23.27
N ASP A 77 29.40 10.29 -22.61
CA ASP A 77 30.51 11.22 -22.84
C ASP A 77 31.79 10.85 -22.06
N GLY A 78 31.76 9.75 -21.29
CA GLY A 78 32.87 9.28 -20.47
C GLY A 78 32.92 9.86 -19.05
N GLU A 79 32.00 10.77 -18.68
CA GLU A 79 31.92 11.28 -17.32
C GLU A 79 31.56 10.16 -16.33
N LYS A 80 32.23 10.11 -15.18
CA LYS A 80 31.90 9.16 -14.11
C LYS A 80 31.07 9.85 -13.04
N VAL A 81 29.83 9.40 -12.86
CA VAL A 81 28.91 9.91 -11.86
C VAL A 81 28.70 8.84 -10.79
N MET A 82 28.81 9.24 -9.52
CA MET A 82 28.56 8.36 -8.38
C MET A 82 27.18 8.63 -7.78
N PHE A 83 26.38 7.59 -7.62
CA PHE A 83 25.05 7.64 -7.04
C PHE A 83 25.02 6.87 -5.72
N ALA A 84 24.46 7.46 -4.66
CA ALA A 84 24.07 6.74 -3.47
C ALA A 84 22.63 6.25 -3.63
N ILE A 85 22.38 4.95 -3.42
CA ILE A 85 21.05 4.36 -3.58
C ILE A 85 20.39 4.22 -2.22
N ARG A 86 19.17 4.72 -2.06
CA ARG A 86 18.38 4.57 -0.82
C ARG A 86 16.95 4.17 -1.10
N ALA A 87 16.32 3.49 -0.15
CA ALA A 87 14.88 3.29 -0.16
C ALA A 87 14.17 4.58 0.27
N GLN A 88 13.41 5.19 -0.64
CA GLN A 88 12.67 6.43 -0.32
C GLN A 88 11.35 6.16 0.42
N LEU A 89 10.67 5.06 0.10
CA LEU A 89 9.39 4.67 0.68
C LEU A 89 9.04 3.22 0.30
N VAL A 90 8.18 2.60 1.08
CA VAL A 90 7.49 1.33 0.78
C VAL A 90 6.01 1.58 0.52
N THR A 91 5.41 0.78 -0.35
CA THR A 91 3.94 0.71 -0.49
C THR A 91 3.51 -0.74 -0.47
N PHE A 92 2.56 -1.08 0.39
CA PHE A 92 2.03 -2.41 0.58
C PHE A 92 0.52 -2.34 0.74
N ASP A 93 -0.18 -3.42 0.36
CA ASP A 93 -1.54 -3.62 0.81
C ASP A 93 -1.57 -3.80 2.35
N LEU A 94 -2.75 -3.67 2.98
CA LEU A 94 -2.84 -3.71 4.44
C LEU A 94 -2.36 -5.05 5.06
N PRO A 95 -2.66 -6.23 4.48
CA PRO A 95 -2.06 -7.50 4.90
C PRO A 95 -0.53 -7.52 4.86
N ALA A 96 0.09 -7.20 3.71
CA ALA A 96 1.54 -7.23 3.57
C ALA A 96 2.20 -6.17 4.46
N LEU A 97 1.58 -4.99 4.60
CA LEU A 97 2.03 -3.95 5.53
C LEU A 97 2.15 -4.50 6.96
N ALA A 98 1.11 -5.16 7.45
CA ALA A 98 1.09 -5.71 8.81
C ALA A 98 2.14 -6.81 9.02
N GLN A 99 2.39 -7.61 8.00
CA GLN A 99 3.37 -8.67 8.04
C GLN A 99 4.80 -8.13 7.98
N ASP A 100 5.09 -7.31 6.98
CA ASP A 100 6.44 -6.88 6.64
C ASP A 100 6.95 -5.77 7.55
N CYS A 101 6.06 -4.88 8.02
CA CYS A 101 6.40 -3.91 9.07
C CYS A 101 6.25 -4.48 10.49
N ASN A 102 5.85 -5.75 10.62
CA ASN A 102 5.64 -6.44 11.90
C ASN A 102 4.70 -5.69 12.86
N ILE A 103 3.57 -5.19 12.35
CA ILE A 103 2.53 -4.51 13.13
C ILE A 103 1.22 -5.31 13.13
N ILE A 104 0.28 -4.94 13.99
CA ILE A 104 -1.07 -5.52 14.03
C ILE A 104 -1.76 -5.31 12.66
N GLN A 105 -2.48 -6.34 12.21
CA GLN A 105 -3.26 -6.30 10.97
C GLN A 105 -4.46 -5.35 11.10
N PHE A 106 -4.89 -4.75 9.99
CA PHE A 106 -5.93 -3.71 9.88
C PHE A 106 -7.26 -3.95 10.62
N ASN A 107 -7.54 -5.18 11.04
CA ASN A 107 -8.73 -5.55 11.80
C ASN A 107 -8.48 -5.69 13.32
N GLY A 108 -7.31 -5.29 13.82
CA GLY A 108 -6.98 -5.31 15.24
C GLY A 108 -7.20 -3.96 15.94
N TYR A 109 -7.31 -3.97 17.25
CA TYR A 109 -7.64 -2.76 18.02
C TYR A 109 -6.62 -1.63 17.87
N ASP A 110 -5.33 -1.92 17.75
CA ASP A 110 -4.27 -0.89 17.62
C ASP A 110 -3.60 -0.91 16.23
N ALA A 111 -4.35 -1.17 15.15
CA ALA A 111 -3.75 -1.46 13.84
C ALA A 111 -3.26 -0.26 13.02
N CYS A 112 -3.66 0.97 13.37
CA CYS A 112 -3.21 2.15 12.63
C CYS A 112 -1.68 2.24 12.68
N SER A 113 -0.99 2.38 11.55
CA SER A 113 0.48 2.57 11.55
C SER A 113 0.87 4.00 11.94
N ASP A 114 -0.01 4.98 11.75
CA ASP A 114 0.37 6.38 11.80
C ASP A 114 0.09 7.02 13.17
N CYS A 115 -0.83 6.45 13.95
CA CYS A 115 -1.19 6.95 15.28
C CYS A 115 -1.57 5.82 16.25
N ASP A 116 -1.75 6.17 17.51
CA ASP A 116 -2.12 5.25 18.59
C ASP A 116 -3.62 5.12 18.86
N ILE A 117 -4.44 5.40 17.85
CA ILE A 117 -5.90 5.22 17.94
C ILE A 117 -6.25 3.77 18.30
N HIS A 118 -7.13 3.62 19.29
CA HIS A 118 -7.70 2.33 19.69
C HIS A 118 -9.08 2.14 19.07
N GLY A 119 -9.26 1.00 18.41
CA GLY A 119 -10.52 0.61 17.80
C GLY A 119 -11.52 0.02 18.80
N ILE A 120 -12.77 -0.07 18.37
CA ILE A 120 -13.87 -0.71 19.10
C ILE A 120 -14.47 -1.82 18.25
N ALA A 121 -14.80 -2.96 18.85
CA ALA A 121 -15.41 -4.07 18.13
C ALA A 121 -16.94 -3.90 18.08
N ILE A 122 -17.51 -3.90 16.88
CA ILE A 122 -18.96 -3.89 16.63
C ILE A 122 -19.23 -4.99 15.59
N GLU A 123 -20.14 -5.92 15.90
CA GLU A 123 -20.59 -6.97 14.97
C GLU A 123 -19.45 -7.71 14.22
N ARG A 124 -18.37 -8.04 14.96
CA ARG A 124 -17.15 -8.72 14.47
C ARG A 124 -16.22 -7.88 13.58
N GLN A 125 -16.44 -6.58 13.48
CA GLN A 125 -15.53 -5.64 12.82
C GLN A 125 -14.95 -4.68 13.84
N VAL A 126 -13.70 -4.26 13.63
CA VAL A 126 -13.05 -3.21 14.44
C VAL A 126 -13.22 -1.88 13.73
N PHE A 127 -13.79 -0.91 14.44
CA PHE A 127 -14.00 0.46 13.97
C PHE A 127 -13.08 1.41 14.72
N TYR A 128 -12.53 2.39 14.02
CA TYR A 128 -11.75 3.47 14.63
C TYR A 128 -12.65 4.69 14.79
N PRO A 129 -13.14 5.00 16.00
CA PRO A 129 -14.11 6.05 16.20
C PRO A 129 -13.49 7.41 15.86
N PHE A 130 -14.26 8.24 15.13
CA PHE A 130 -13.87 9.61 14.91
C PHE A 130 -13.85 10.37 16.25
N SER A 131 -12.77 11.09 16.50
CA SER A 131 -12.61 11.97 17.65
C SER A 131 -12.20 13.36 17.15
N LYS A 132 -12.77 14.41 17.77
CA LYS A 132 -12.35 15.80 17.50
C LYS A 132 -10.89 16.04 17.92
N LEU A 133 -10.43 15.33 18.94
CA LEU A 133 -9.04 15.34 19.37
C LEU A 133 -8.31 14.22 18.62
N PRO A 134 -7.31 14.53 17.79
CA PRO A 134 -6.57 13.52 17.06
C PRO A 134 -5.80 12.62 18.04
N SER A 135 -5.69 11.33 17.70
CA SER A 135 -4.82 10.41 18.42
C SER A 135 -3.35 10.78 18.25
N THR A 136 -2.49 10.32 19.15
CA THR A 136 -1.08 10.68 19.14
C THR A 136 -0.41 10.06 17.92
N PRO A 137 0.27 10.85 17.07
CA PRO A 137 1.06 10.30 15.98
C PRO A 137 2.17 9.41 16.50
N LYS A 138 2.41 8.30 15.81
CA LYS A 138 3.57 7.43 16.06
C LYS A 138 4.80 8.02 15.39
N THR A 139 5.95 7.85 16.02
CA THR A 139 7.26 8.29 15.52
C THR A 139 8.17 7.11 15.23
N ASP A 140 9.24 7.34 14.49
CA ASP A 140 10.26 6.31 14.23
C ASP A 140 10.86 5.77 15.53
N ARG A 141 11.05 6.66 16.51
CA ARG A 141 11.48 6.29 17.85
C ARG A 141 10.50 5.34 18.54
N ASP A 142 9.20 5.52 18.37
CA ASP A 142 8.19 4.61 18.91
C ASP A 142 8.34 3.22 18.29
N TYR A 143 8.50 3.13 16.97
CA TYR A 143 8.74 1.87 16.27
C TYR A 143 10.03 1.19 16.75
N MET A 144 11.12 1.92 16.90
CA MET A 144 12.40 1.37 17.38
C MET A 144 12.35 0.97 18.85
N THR A 145 11.64 1.70 19.69
CA THR A 145 11.56 1.42 21.14
C THR A 145 10.60 0.28 21.43
N PHE A 146 9.37 0.35 20.92
CA PHE A 146 8.32 -0.62 21.21
C PHE A 146 8.56 -1.97 20.55
N SER A 147 9.28 -2.02 19.43
CA SER A 147 9.66 -3.29 18.79
C SER A 147 10.63 -4.15 19.61
N LEU A 148 11.46 -3.53 20.46
CA LEU A 148 12.47 -4.22 21.27
C LEU A 148 11.99 -4.49 22.71
N GLN A 149 10.91 -3.84 23.14
CA GLN A 149 10.37 -4.03 24.47
C GLN A 149 9.77 -5.44 24.62
N LYS A 150 10.36 -6.22 25.53
CA LYS A 150 9.76 -7.48 26.00
C LYS A 150 8.55 -7.14 26.86
N SER A 151 7.36 -7.26 26.28
CA SER A 151 6.09 -7.13 27.00
C SER A 151 5.47 -8.50 27.25
N MET A 152 4.70 -8.63 28.34
CA MET A 152 3.77 -9.76 28.51
C MET A 152 2.63 -9.72 27.47
N VAL A 153 2.43 -8.57 26.82
CA VAL A 153 1.45 -8.34 25.76
C VAL A 153 2.08 -8.62 24.39
N LYS A 154 1.30 -9.17 23.45
CA LYS A 154 1.74 -9.53 22.08
C LYS A 154 2.21 -8.35 21.22
N SER A 155 1.90 -7.12 21.62
CA SER A 155 2.30 -5.88 20.93
C SER A 155 2.15 -4.66 21.85
N ILE A 156 2.87 -3.58 21.55
CA ILE A 156 2.71 -2.28 22.22
C ILE A 156 2.31 -1.25 21.17
N LYS A 157 1.15 -0.58 21.37
CA LYS A 157 0.56 0.33 20.38
C LYS A 157 0.49 -0.26 18.96
N GLY A 158 0.22 -1.55 18.85
CA GLY A 158 0.15 -2.27 17.58
C GLY A 158 1.49 -2.72 16.97
N ILE A 159 2.63 -2.39 17.57
CA ILE A 159 3.95 -2.84 17.11
C ILE A 159 4.25 -4.20 17.77
N LYS A 160 4.45 -5.25 16.96
CA LYS A 160 4.63 -6.63 17.46
C LYS A 160 6.10 -6.98 17.70
N GLY A 161 7.02 -6.31 17.01
CA GLY A 161 8.45 -6.60 17.12
C GLY A 161 9.27 -5.94 16.00
N PRO A 162 10.56 -6.27 15.89
CA PRO A 162 11.44 -5.65 14.92
C PRO A 162 11.12 -6.12 13.49
N THR A 163 11.56 -5.33 12.51
CA THR A 163 11.55 -5.67 11.08
C THR A 163 12.89 -5.23 10.46
N PRO A 164 13.44 -5.95 9.47
CA PRO A 164 14.62 -5.48 8.74
C PRO A 164 14.42 -4.10 8.09
N LEU A 165 13.19 -3.74 7.73
CA LEU A 165 12.88 -2.52 6.97
C LEU A 165 13.27 -1.22 7.69
N THR A 166 13.23 -1.18 9.04
CA THR A 166 13.62 0.03 9.81
C THR A 166 15.11 0.36 9.70
N ARG A 167 15.93 -0.52 9.11
CA ARG A 167 17.35 -0.23 8.82
C ARG A 167 17.53 0.73 7.64
N ILE A 168 16.56 0.79 6.73
CA ILE A 168 16.65 1.56 5.48
C ILE A 168 15.49 2.55 5.30
N LEU A 169 14.54 2.58 6.25
CA LEU A 169 13.33 3.40 6.22
C LEU A 169 13.03 3.94 7.62
N ILE A 170 12.42 5.12 7.65
CA ILE A 170 11.91 5.84 8.82
C ILE A 170 10.41 5.58 8.90
N PHE A 171 9.94 5.00 10.01
CA PHE A 171 8.53 4.67 10.20
C PHE A 171 7.83 5.71 11.08
N PRO A 172 6.52 5.95 10.90
CA PRO A 172 5.68 5.50 9.80
C PRO A 172 5.83 6.35 8.52
N ASP A 173 6.63 7.42 8.57
CA ASP A 173 6.68 8.48 7.53
C ASP A 173 7.03 7.99 6.12
N GLN A 174 7.83 6.92 5.99
CA GLN A 174 8.21 6.33 4.70
C GLN A 174 7.35 5.12 4.32
N ILE A 175 6.20 4.92 4.99
CA ILE A 175 5.17 3.95 4.62
C ILE A 175 4.08 4.67 3.82
N ALA A 176 4.13 4.55 2.49
CA ALA A 176 3.07 5.06 1.63
C ALA A 176 1.82 4.19 1.71
N LYS A 177 0.66 4.84 1.73
CA LYS A 177 -0.64 4.17 1.70
C LYS A 177 -0.98 3.80 0.28
N ASP A 178 -1.34 2.53 0.08
CA ASP A 178 -1.80 2.07 -1.22
C ASP A 178 -3.18 2.65 -1.53
N TYR A 179 -3.21 3.70 -2.34
CA TYR A 179 -4.43 4.36 -2.83
C TYR A 179 -5.38 3.38 -3.53
N THR A 180 -4.84 2.42 -4.28
CA THR A 180 -5.62 1.46 -5.09
C THR A 180 -6.43 0.54 -4.17
N HIS A 181 -5.80 -0.03 -3.15
CA HIS A 181 -6.47 -0.91 -2.20
C HIS A 181 -7.27 -0.14 -1.14
N LEU A 182 -6.74 0.97 -0.63
CA LEU A 182 -7.37 1.74 0.45
C LEU A 182 -8.58 2.54 -0.02
N VAL A 183 -8.44 3.29 -1.11
CA VAL A 183 -9.48 4.23 -1.58
C VAL A 183 -10.36 3.56 -2.63
N CYS A 184 -9.78 3.14 -3.74
CA CYS A 184 -10.57 2.68 -4.89
C CYS A 184 -11.28 1.34 -4.65
N SER A 185 -10.56 0.34 -4.12
CA SER A 185 -11.16 -0.97 -3.80
C SER A 185 -11.83 -1.00 -2.43
N GLY A 186 -11.35 -0.19 -1.49
CA GLY A 186 -11.79 -0.18 -0.09
C GLY A 186 -12.88 0.86 0.17
N HIS A 187 -12.46 2.07 0.56
CA HIS A 187 -13.34 3.11 1.09
C HIS A 187 -14.48 3.48 0.14
N PHE A 188 -14.18 3.68 -1.15
CA PHE A 188 -15.18 4.11 -2.13
C PHE A 188 -16.29 3.08 -2.33
N LYS A 189 -15.94 1.79 -2.42
CA LYS A 189 -16.93 0.70 -2.54
C LYS A 189 -17.83 0.61 -1.32
N THR A 190 -17.25 0.76 -0.13
CA THR A 190 -18.00 0.80 1.13
C THR A 190 -18.96 1.99 1.14
N LEU A 191 -18.49 3.18 0.76
CA LEU A 191 -19.28 4.40 0.75
C LEU A 191 -20.49 4.30 -0.19
N ILE A 192 -20.29 3.89 -1.45
CA ILE A 192 -21.41 3.72 -2.41
C ILE A 192 -22.41 2.67 -1.91
N THR A 193 -21.94 1.59 -1.29
CA THR A 193 -22.83 0.57 -0.71
C THR A 193 -23.71 1.11 0.41
N TYR A 194 -23.19 2.05 1.21
CA TYR A 194 -24.03 2.74 2.20
C TYR A 194 -24.98 3.74 1.53
N TRP A 195 -24.51 4.49 0.54
CA TRP A 195 -25.34 5.45 -0.21
C TRP A 195 -26.54 4.79 -0.87
N GLU A 196 -26.37 3.62 -1.49
CA GLU A 196 -27.48 2.86 -2.08
C GLU A 196 -28.60 2.57 -1.08
N ARG A 197 -28.25 2.39 0.20
CA ARG A 197 -29.21 2.07 1.27
C ARG A 197 -29.91 3.29 1.86
N ILE A 198 -29.29 4.47 1.79
CA ILE A 198 -29.79 5.68 2.47
C ILE A 198 -30.36 6.72 1.52
N LEU A 199 -29.94 6.72 0.26
CA LEU A 199 -30.41 7.68 -0.74
C LEU A 199 -31.79 7.29 -1.27
N LEU A 200 -32.50 8.29 -1.78
CA LEU A 200 -33.84 8.09 -2.31
C LEU A 200 -33.83 7.18 -3.56
N PRO A 201 -34.90 6.40 -3.78
CA PRO A 201 -35.08 5.66 -5.03
C PRO A 201 -34.92 6.58 -6.25
N GLY A 202 -34.21 6.12 -7.28
CA GLY A 202 -33.95 6.86 -8.51
C GLY A 202 -32.69 7.73 -8.51
N VAL A 203 -32.07 7.98 -7.35
CA VAL A 203 -30.79 8.74 -7.30
C VAL A 203 -29.68 7.99 -8.05
N PHE A 204 -29.60 6.67 -7.90
CA PHE A 204 -28.62 5.85 -8.61
C PHE A 204 -28.87 5.80 -10.13
N ASP A 205 -30.13 5.86 -10.57
CA ASP A 205 -30.49 5.93 -11.99
C ASP A 205 -30.11 7.30 -12.59
N GLN A 206 -30.39 8.38 -11.87
CA GLN A 206 -29.98 9.73 -12.26
C GLN A 206 -28.46 9.85 -12.33
N GLY A 207 -27.74 9.35 -11.33
CA GLY A 207 -26.28 9.30 -11.31
C GLY A 207 -25.72 8.45 -12.45
N SER A 208 -26.37 7.34 -12.78
CA SER A 208 -26.01 6.50 -13.93
C SER A 208 -26.12 7.27 -15.25
N ASN A 209 -27.25 7.97 -15.46
CA ASN A 209 -27.45 8.78 -16.66
C ASN A 209 -26.42 9.91 -16.77
N TYR A 210 -26.10 10.55 -15.64
CA TYR A 210 -25.06 11.57 -15.59
C TYR A 210 -23.69 11.00 -16.00
N LEU A 211 -23.24 9.92 -15.36
CA LEU A 211 -21.93 9.32 -15.64
C LEU A 211 -21.78 8.89 -17.10
N ILE A 212 -22.80 8.22 -17.67
CA ILE A 212 -22.78 7.77 -19.07
C ILE A 212 -22.76 8.95 -20.05
N SER A 213 -23.34 10.10 -19.67
CA SER A 213 -23.35 11.30 -20.52
C SER A 213 -21.98 11.98 -20.63
N ILE A 214 -21.03 11.67 -19.73
CA ILE A 214 -19.71 12.30 -19.73
C ILE A 214 -18.86 11.69 -20.85
N ILE A 215 -18.46 12.53 -21.80
CA ILE A 215 -17.56 12.16 -22.89
C ILE A 215 -16.12 12.42 -22.45
N LEU A 216 -15.35 11.34 -22.31
CA LEU A 216 -13.93 11.43 -21.99
C LEU A 216 -13.08 11.70 -23.26
N PRO A 217 -11.96 12.43 -23.14
CA PRO A 217 -10.99 12.55 -24.22
C PRO A 217 -10.50 11.19 -24.73
N HIS A 218 -10.10 11.11 -26.01
CA HIS A 218 -9.62 9.88 -26.64
C HIS A 218 -8.42 9.21 -25.94
N SER A 219 -7.69 9.94 -25.10
CA SER A 219 -6.59 9.41 -24.29
C SER A 219 -7.04 8.47 -23.17
N PHE A 220 -8.33 8.46 -22.81
CA PHE A 220 -8.87 7.58 -21.78
C PHE A 220 -9.25 6.23 -22.38
N LYS A 221 -8.74 5.14 -21.77
CA LYS A 221 -8.97 3.76 -22.23
C LYS A 221 -10.31 3.16 -21.79
N TYR A 222 -11.04 3.83 -20.90
CA TYR A 222 -12.29 3.34 -20.32
C TYR A 222 -13.34 4.44 -20.38
N GLN A 223 -14.57 4.05 -20.68
CA GLN A 223 -15.75 4.90 -20.51
C GLN A 223 -16.29 4.73 -19.09
N PHE A 224 -17.03 5.72 -18.62
CA PHE A 224 -17.76 5.63 -17.36
C PHE A 224 -18.79 4.51 -17.41
N MET A 225 -18.89 3.76 -16.32
CA MET A 225 -19.95 2.77 -16.16
C MET A 225 -21.15 3.37 -15.41
N PRO A 226 -22.36 2.81 -15.58
CA PRO A 226 -23.53 3.23 -14.82
C PRO A 226 -23.31 3.07 -13.31
N LEU A 227 -23.73 4.05 -12.50
CA LEU A 227 -23.63 3.99 -11.04
C LEU A 227 -24.38 2.79 -10.46
N ILE A 228 -25.51 2.39 -11.06
CA ILE A 228 -26.27 1.20 -10.65
C ILE A 228 -25.49 -0.12 -10.84
N GLN A 229 -24.39 -0.09 -11.61
CA GLN A 229 -23.51 -1.24 -11.82
C GLN A 229 -22.21 -1.15 -11.00
N TYR A 230 -22.16 -0.30 -9.97
CA TYR A 230 -20.92 -0.03 -9.22
C TYR A 230 -20.23 -1.29 -8.65
N HIS A 231 -20.99 -2.35 -8.34
CA HIS A 231 -20.43 -3.63 -7.88
C HIS A 231 -19.49 -4.28 -8.90
N GLN A 232 -19.70 -4.01 -10.20
CA GLN A 232 -18.90 -4.56 -11.29
C GLN A 232 -17.65 -3.69 -11.58
N TRP A 233 -17.55 -2.51 -10.98
CA TRP A 233 -16.45 -1.59 -11.23
C TRP A 233 -15.13 -2.18 -10.72
N LYS A 234 -14.18 -2.28 -11.65
CA LYS A 234 -12.79 -2.63 -11.35
C LYS A 234 -12.08 -1.42 -10.77
N THR A 235 -11.03 -1.62 -9.99
CA THR A 235 -10.32 -0.54 -9.28
C THR A 235 -9.81 0.57 -10.20
N LYS A 236 -9.40 0.23 -11.42
CA LYS A 236 -9.00 1.19 -12.46
C LYS A 236 -10.14 2.07 -12.99
N MET A 237 -11.39 1.57 -12.97
CA MET A 237 -12.58 2.34 -13.33
C MET A 237 -12.92 3.30 -12.19
N VAL A 238 -12.91 2.80 -10.95
CA VAL A 238 -13.12 3.63 -9.75
C VAL A 238 -12.13 4.80 -9.69
N ARG A 239 -10.86 4.59 -10.04
CA ARG A 239 -9.87 5.68 -10.09
C ARG A 239 -10.26 6.83 -11.04
N LEU A 240 -10.97 6.52 -12.13
CA LEU A 240 -11.48 7.52 -13.07
C LEU A 240 -12.78 8.15 -12.57
N GLU A 241 -13.67 7.33 -12.01
CA GLU A 241 -15.00 7.70 -11.51
C GLU A 241 -14.98 8.54 -10.23
N TYR A 242 -14.01 8.31 -9.34
CA TYR A 242 -13.87 9.02 -8.07
C TYR A 242 -13.83 10.55 -8.25
N LEU A 243 -13.21 11.05 -9.33
CA LEU A 243 -13.08 12.49 -9.57
C LEU A 243 -14.42 13.19 -9.88
N TYR A 244 -15.46 12.44 -10.26
CA TYR A 244 -16.73 12.97 -10.74
C TYR A 244 -17.93 12.64 -9.83
N ILE A 245 -17.69 11.87 -8.77
CA ILE A 245 -18.72 11.40 -7.82
C ILE A 245 -18.60 12.06 -6.43
N ASN A 246 -17.51 12.81 -6.17
CA ASN A 246 -17.34 13.60 -4.93
C ASN A 246 -18.14 14.90 -4.94
#